data_AF-A0A9P5RR50-F1
#
_entry.id   AF-A0A9P5RR50-F1
#
_cell.length_a   1.000
_cell.length_b   1.000
_cell.length_c   1.000
_cell.angle_alpha   90.00
_cell.angle_beta   90.00
_cell.angle_gamma   90.00
#
_symmetry.space_group_name_H-M   'P 1'
#
loop_
_entity.id
_entity.type
_entity.pdbx_description
1 polymer ?
#
loop_
_entity_poly.entity_id
_entity_poly.type
_entity_poly.pdbx_seq_one_letter_code
_entity_poly.pdbx_strand_id
1 'polypeptide(L)'
;MRSIPEGVEELRLYQWDGKCFGGESRISRWPECVHIDDFTDFQDDYARMRATATVDAAVTIAESRNTVSTPKSTLTATPGSHSDILPNIKKLTLEHSVLDGAGVDRLWSWFPYLESLALYGSSILNVFEFTKLLRARCPLLSGLHISSISNKSMGAFPGLGYAVVLCASLRGWKTLTLSSDALINTSAFWQTSVLHHVDTLETLYLEGFEMADWGSIVGHILDTAPRLKRLYIMPTRIHGMVWQPTKLSETLNWACQDLEVLRIRYSFVGRNSDRRTKHDQFQQQLYHQLGRLTKLKELILGDMEDDEFVFDEDDCDDYDSHDAPSSSSEEDVWHDYDFEDEPASSSSKEEHTQNRYRTTRRTIPQPKFLPESLACPEMTLASGMGALKDLKQLRRVGLRNLEHHGFLASEEDRGWVKENWPLFHQGYRNDVWKSFRRW
;
A
#
# COMPACT_ATOMS: atom_id res chain seq x y z
N MET A 1 16.72 -25.30 -10.58
CA MET A 1 15.36 -25.19 -10.02
C MET A 1 14.69 -26.55 -10.07
N ARG A 2 13.87 -26.92 -9.06
CA ARG A 2 12.93 -28.05 -9.22
C ARG A 2 11.92 -27.68 -10.31
N SER A 3 11.41 -28.66 -11.06
CA SER A 3 10.38 -28.42 -12.08
C SER A 3 9.16 -27.77 -11.45
N ILE A 4 8.78 -26.59 -11.94
CA ILE A 4 7.55 -25.90 -11.51
C ILE A 4 6.36 -26.57 -12.20
N PRO A 5 5.28 -26.95 -11.48
CA PRO A 5 4.10 -27.55 -12.09
C PRO A 5 3.47 -26.66 -13.17
N GLU A 6 2.95 -27.26 -14.25
CA GLU A 6 2.41 -26.54 -15.42
C GLU A 6 1.21 -25.61 -15.11
N GLY A 7 0.55 -25.73 -13.95
CA GLY A 7 -0.57 -24.89 -13.57
C GLY A 7 -0.24 -23.70 -12.65
N VAL A 8 1.03 -23.50 -12.28
CA VAL A 8 1.39 -22.40 -11.38
C VAL A 8 1.43 -21.09 -12.16
N GLU A 9 0.61 -20.12 -11.74
CA GLU A 9 0.58 -18.76 -12.32
C GLU A 9 1.24 -17.70 -11.42
N GLU A 10 1.51 -18.03 -10.16
CA GLU A 10 2.08 -17.12 -9.18
C GLU A 10 3.36 -17.71 -8.58
N LEU A 11 4.43 -16.94 -8.63
CA LEU A 11 5.71 -17.28 -8.00
C LEU A 11 6.02 -16.26 -6.92
N ARG A 12 6.41 -16.74 -5.74
CA ARG A 12 6.91 -15.90 -4.64
C ARG A 12 8.34 -16.27 -4.35
N LEU A 13 9.22 -15.27 -4.30
CA LEU A 13 10.63 -15.42 -3.98
C LEU A 13 10.95 -14.57 -2.75
N TYR A 14 11.58 -15.20 -1.76
CA TYR A 14 11.97 -14.57 -0.50
C TYR A 14 13.49 -14.47 -0.45
N GLN A 15 14.02 -13.29 -0.09
CA GLN A 15 15.46 -13.02 0.04
C GLN A 15 16.28 -13.39 -1.20
N TRP A 16 15.76 -13.09 -2.38
CA TRP A 16 16.51 -13.28 -3.61
C TRP A 16 17.59 -12.20 -3.72
N ASP A 17 18.85 -12.59 -3.87
CA ASP A 17 20.00 -11.67 -3.83
C ASP A 17 20.71 -11.51 -5.19
N GLY A 18 20.16 -12.11 -6.25
CA GLY A 18 20.73 -12.08 -7.61
C GLY A 18 22.06 -12.80 -7.78
N LYS A 19 22.74 -13.18 -6.70
CA LYS A 19 24.06 -13.81 -6.70
C LYS A 19 23.90 -15.30 -6.91
N CYS A 20 23.73 -15.70 -8.15
CA CYS A 20 23.76 -17.12 -8.56
C CYS A 20 25.16 -17.76 -8.46
N PHE A 21 26.12 -17.20 -7.72
CA PHE A 21 27.45 -17.76 -7.54
C PHE A 21 27.70 -18.08 -6.07
N GLY A 22 27.87 -19.37 -5.77
CA GLY A 22 28.08 -19.94 -4.44
C GLY A 22 29.42 -19.58 -3.78
N GLY A 23 29.72 -18.29 -3.67
CA GLY A 23 30.75 -17.77 -2.79
C GLY A 23 30.10 -17.29 -1.51
N GLU A 24 30.44 -17.90 -0.38
CA GLU A 24 30.03 -17.47 0.96
C GLU A 24 30.39 -16.00 1.19
N SER A 25 29.46 -15.09 0.90
CA SER A 25 29.65 -13.67 1.13
C SER A 25 28.87 -13.26 2.37
N ARG A 26 29.60 -13.06 3.47
CA ARG A 26 29.13 -12.28 4.62
C ARG A 26 28.92 -10.83 4.16
N ILE A 27 27.72 -10.49 3.70
CA ILE A 27 27.34 -9.10 3.39
C ILE A 27 27.05 -8.41 4.73
N SER A 28 28.11 -7.94 5.41
CA SER A 28 28.00 -7.22 6.68
C SER A 28 27.91 -5.70 6.52
N ARG A 29 27.91 -5.17 5.29
CA ARG A 29 27.68 -3.74 5.01
C ARG A 29 26.89 -3.56 3.72
N TRP A 30 25.70 -3.00 3.85
CA TRP A 30 24.88 -2.50 2.75
C TRP A 30 25.53 -1.22 2.20
N PRO A 31 25.63 -1.04 0.87
CA PRO A 31 26.14 0.21 0.32
C PRO A 31 25.24 1.37 0.75
N GLU A 32 25.86 2.48 1.17
CA GLU A 32 25.17 3.75 1.41
C GLU A 32 24.34 4.11 0.16
N CYS A 33 23.09 4.56 0.36
CA CYS A 33 22.15 4.86 -0.71
C CYS A 33 22.79 5.69 -1.83
N VAL A 34 22.58 5.29 -3.08
CA VAL A 34 22.92 6.12 -4.24
C VAL A 34 22.02 7.35 -4.20
N HIS A 35 22.60 8.50 -3.85
CA HIS A 35 21.95 9.79 -4.05
C HIS A 35 21.85 10.05 -5.56
N ILE A 36 20.61 10.18 -6.06
CA ILE A 36 20.37 10.65 -7.43
C ILE A 36 20.54 12.17 -7.37
N ASP A 37 21.78 12.63 -7.57
CA ASP A 37 22.12 14.06 -7.46
C ASP A 37 21.75 14.88 -8.72
N ASP A 38 21.39 14.24 -9.84
CA ASP A 38 21.04 14.92 -11.08
C ASP A 38 19.53 14.89 -11.38
N PHE A 39 18.82 15.79 -10.68
CA PHE A 39 17.39 16.05 -10.86
C PHE A 39 17.03 16.55 -12.27
N THR A 40 17.93 17.30 -12.90
CA THR A 40 17.70 17.91 -14.22
C THR A 40 17.74 16.86 -15.32
N ASP A 41 18.74 15.97 -15.27
CA ASP A 41 18.86 14.87 -16.24
C ASP A 41 17.66 13.92 -16.17
N PHE A 42 17.10 13.71 -14.97
CA PHE A 42 15.89 12.92 -14.81
C PHE A 42 14.68 13.50 -15.57
N GLN A 43 14.50 14.82 -15.62
CA GLN A 43 13.35 15.41 -16.33
C GLN A 43 13.43 15.16 -17.84
N ASP A 44 14.61 15.36 -18.42
CA ASP A 44 14.85 15.14 -19.85
C ASP A 44 14.81 13.65 -20.20
N ASP A 45 15.42 12.80 -19.36
CA ASP A 45 15.36 11.35 -19.52
C ASP A 45 13.96 10.80 -19.32
N TYR A 46 13.18 11.34 -18.39
CA TYR A 46 11.80 10.95 -18.20
C TYR A 46 10.95 11.25 -19.44
N ALA A 47 11.09 12.44 -20.02
CA ALA A 47 10.41 12.80 -21.26
C ALA A 47 10.83 11.90 -22.43
N ARG A 48 12.13 11.59 -22.56
CA ARG A 48 12.66 10.65 -23.56
C ARG A 48 12.14 9.24 -23.35
N MET A 49 12.25 8.70 -22.14
CA MET A 49 11.75 7.39 -21.75
C MET A 49 10.25 7.27 -22.04
N ARG A 50 9.48 8.35 -21.82
CA ARG A 50 8.06 8.44 -22.14
C ARG A 50 7.81 8.40 -23.65
N ALA A 51 8.50 9.24 -24.43
CA ALA A 51 8.32 9.30 -25.88
C ALA A 51 8.65 7.96 -26.55
N THR A 52 9.74 7.32 -26.14
CA THR A 52 10.12 5.99 -26.61
C THR A 52 9.08 4.92 -26.21
N ALA A 53 8.36 5.11 -25.09
CA ALA A 53 7.37 4.13 -24.60
C ALA A 53 6.21 3.99 -25.55
N THR A 54 5.70 5.14 -26.00
CA THR A 54 4.55 5.20 -26.88
C THR A 54 4.87 4.54 -28.22
N VAL A 55 6.09 4.71 -28.72
CA VAL A 55 6.55 4.11 -29.98
C VAL A 55 6.75 2.60 -29.82
N ASP A 56 7.51 2.14 -28.82
CA ASP A 56 7.82 0.72 -28.62
C ASP A 56 6.57 -0.10 -28.29
N ALA A 57 5.65 0.46 -27.49
CA ALA A 57 4.37 -0.17 -27.18
C ALA A 57 3.54 -0.37 -28.46
N ALA A 58 3.47 0.65 -29.33
CA ALA A 58 2.74 0.54 -30.58
C ALA A 58 3.30 -0.54 -31.51
N VAL A 59 4.64 -0.65 -31.61
CA VAL A 59 5.32 -1.68 -32.41
C VAL A 59 5.10 -3.07 -31.81
N THR A 60 5.34 -3.24 -30.51
CA THR A 60 5.18 -4.55 -29.83
C THR A 60 3.73 -5.03 -29.85
N ILE A 61 2.76 -4.11 -29.70
CA ILE A 61 1.33 -4.44 -29.80
C ILE A 61 0.96 -4.82 -31.24
N ALA A 62 1.51 -4.16 -32.25
CA ALA A 62 1.27 -4.52 -33.64
C ALA A 62 1.86 -5.90 -33.99
N GLU A 63 3.06 -6.20 -33.51
CA GLU A 63 3.73 -7.50 -33.71
C GLU A 63 3.03 -8.64 -32.98
N SER A 64 2.61 -8.41 -31.72
CA SER A 64 1.86 -9.41 -30.94
C SER A 64 0.46 -9.69 -31.50
N ARG A 65 -0.21 -8.69 -32.09
CA ARG A 65 -1.52 -8.90 -32.77
C ARG A 65 -1.40 -9.69 -34.07
N ASN A 66 -0.33 -9.49 -34.83
CA ASN A 66 -0.10 -10.23 -36.08
C ASN A 66 0.34 -11.68 -35.87
N THR A 67 0.67 -12.06 -34.63
CA THR A 67 1.12 -13.41 -34.27
C THR A 67 0.05 -14.26 -33.56
N VAL A 68 -1.19 -13.77 -33.39
CA VAL A 68 -2.33 -14.55 -32.85
C VAL A 68 -2.97 -15.46 -33.92
N SER A 69 -2.14 -16.16 -34.69
CA SER A 69 -2.54 -17.44 -35.27
C SER A 69 -2.12 -18.49 -34.26
N THR A 70 -3.08 -19.27 -33.77
CA THR A 70 -2.86 -20.32 -32.76
C THR A 70 -1.68 -21.19 -33.19
N PRO A 71 -0.51 -21.14 -32.53
CA PRO A 71 0.63 -21.90 -32.98
C PRO A 71 0.47 -23.33 -32.48
N LYS A 72 -0.20 -24.16 -33.30
CA LYS A 72 0.09 -25.59 -33.33
C LYS A 72 1.44 -25.75 -34.05
N SER A 73 2.53 -25.43 -33.35
CA SER A 73 3.91 -25.52 -33.87
C SER A 73 4.77 -26.01 -32.70
N THR A 74 5.13 -27.29 -32.59
CA THR A 74 6.23 -27.94 -33.33
C THR A 74 7.44 -27.03 -33.62
N LEU A 75 7.79 -26.19 -32.65
CA LEU A 75 9.11 -25.58 -32.57
C LEU A 75 10.14 -26.68 -32.29
N THR A 76 10.86 -27.11 -33.34
CA THR A 76 12.11 -27.85 -33.21
C THR A 76 13.16 -26.93 -32.59
N ALA A 77 13.21 -26.92 -31.27
CA ALA A 77 14.19 -26.16 -30.50
C ALA A 77 15.61 -26.66 -30.80
N THR A 78 16.49 -25.75 -31.18
CA THR A 78 17.94 -25.97 -31.14
C THR A 78 18.32 -26.29 -29.69
N PRO A 79 18.91 -27.46 -29.39
CA PRO A 79 19.21 -27.87 -28.03
C PRO A 79 20.39 -27.06 -27.48
N GLY A 80 20.07 -25.91 -26.90
CA GLY A 80 21.04 -25.04 -26.24
C GLY A 80 20.34 -23.93 -25.47
N SER A 81 20.27 -24.07 -24.14
CA SER A 81 20.18 -22.96 -23.17
C SER A 81 18.86 -22.21 -22.94
N HIS A 82 17.68 -22.71 -23.33
CA HIS A 82 16.38 -22.07 -23.01
C HIS A 82 15.56 -22.75 -21.90
N SER A 83 16.18 -23.60 -21.07
CA SER A 83 15.48 -24.40 -20.04
C SER A 83 14.82 -23.62 -18.91
N ASP A 84 15.03 -22.31 -18.82
CA ASP A 84 14.68 -21.53 -17.63
C ASP A 84 13.46 -20.61 -17.85
N ILE A 85 12.80 -20.66 -19.01
CA ILE A 85 11.59 -19.86 -19.25
C ILE A 85 10.42 -20.47 -18.48
N LEU A 86 9.71 -19.64 -17.72
CA LEU A 86 8.54 -20.00 -16.92
C LEU A 86 7.31 -19.28 -17.51
N PRO A 87 6.79 -19.72 -18.67
CA PRO A 87 5.81 -18.96 -19.44
C PRO A 87 4.44 -18.86 -18.76
N ASN A 88 4.12 -19.74 -17.81
CA ASN A 88 2.82 -19.75 -17.15
C ASN A 88 2.73 -18.75 -15.99
N ILE A 89 3.87 -18.23 -15.52
CA ILE A 89 3.90 -17.29 -14.40
C ILE A 89 3.45 -15.90 -14.88
N LYS A 90 2.35 -15.44 -14.32
CA LYS A 90 1.74 -14.12 -14.55
C LYS A 90 1.94 -13.16 -13.38
N LYS A 91 2.17 -13.70 -12.18
CA LYS A 91 2.37 -12.93 -10.95
C LYS A 91 3.68 -13.29 -10.30
N LEU A 92 4.46 -12.29 -9.97
CA LEU A 92 5.73 -12.45 -9.27
C LEU A 92 5.75 -11.57 -8.04
N THR A 93 6.05 -12.18 -6.90
CA THR A 93 6.26 -11.49 -5.63
C THR A 93 7.71 -11.65 -5.20
N LEU A 94 8.39 -10.54 -4.94
CA LEU A 94 9.75 -10.49 -4.41
C LEU A 94 9.72 -9.85 -3.02
N GLU A 95 10.11 -10.63 -2.04
CA GLU A 95 10.15 -10.22 -0.64
C GLU A 95 11.59 -10.12 -0.17
N HIS A 96 11.94 -9.01 0.49
CA HIS A 96 13.25 -8.78 1.09
C HIS A 96 14.42 -9.11 0.14
N SER A 97 14.24 -8.80 -1.14
CA SER A 97 15.17 -9.15 -2.20
C SER A 97 16.05 -7.96 -2.56
N VAL A 98 17.27 -8.24 -3.05
CA VAL A 98 18.22 -7.23 -3.52
C VAL A 98 18.30 -7.33 -5.03
N LEU A 99 17.82 -6.31 -5.71
CA LEU A 99 17.66 -6.31 -7.16
C LEU A 99 18.81 -5.51 -7.78
N ASP A 100 19.79 -6.24 -8.31
CA ASP A 100 20.93 -5.71 -9.05
C ASP A 100 20.81 -6.00 -10.57
N GLY A 101 21.42 -5.15 -11.41
CA GLY A 101 21.13 -5.16 -12.85
C GLY A 101 21.34 -6.50 -13.55
N ALA A 102 22.41 -7.24 -13.20
CA ALA A 102 22.74 -8.51 -13.84
C ALA A 102 21.80 -9.65 -13.42
N GLY A 103 21.48 -9.75 -12.12
CA GLY A 103 20.51 -10.74 -11.66
C GLY A 103 19.12 -10.45 -12.23
N VAL A 104 18.75 -9.17 -12.31
CA VAL A 104 17.41 -8.72 -12.72
C VAL A 104 17.11 -9.02 -14.18
N ASP A 105 18.05 -8.79 -15.12
CA ASP A 105 17.81 -9.16 -16.54
C ASP A 105 17.57 -10.67 -16.67
N ARG A 106 18.36 -11.49 -15.96
CA ARG A 106 18.16 -12.94 -15.93
C ARG A 106 16.79 -13.29 -15.35
N LEU A 107 16.42 -12.70 -14.22
CA LEU A 107 15.12 -12.94 -13.57
C LEU A 107 13.97 -12.60 -14.51
N TRP A 108 14.02 -11.45 -15.19
CA TRP A 108 12.97 -11.02 -16.12
C TRP A 108 12.89 -11.87 -17.39
N SER A 109 14.02 -12.44 -17.84
CA SER A 109 14.02 -13.37 -18.97
C SER A 109 13.20 -14.64 -18.71
N TRP A 110 12.94 -14.99 -17.45
CA TRP A 110 12.12 -16.14 -17.09
C TRP A 110 10.62 -15.88 -17.21
N PHE A 111 10.18 -14.62 -17.22
CA PHE A 111 8.75 -14.26 -17.09
C PHE A 111 8.26 -13.35 -18.23
N PRO A 112 8.30 -13.79 -19.51
CA PRO A 112 7.90 -12.95 -20.64
C PRO A 112 6.42 -12.54 -20.62
N TYR A 113 5.58 -13.25 -19.86
CA TYR A 113 4.13 -13.00 -19.74
C TYR A 113 3.74 -12.42 -18.37
N LEU A 114 4.69 -11.81 -17.65
CA LEU A 114 4.41 -11.23 -16.35
C LEU A 114 3.37 -10.09 -16.47
N GLU A 115 2.26 -10.23 -15.74
CA GLU A 115 1.17 -9.26 -15.68
C GLU A 115 1.19 -8.42 -14.40
N SER A 116 1.71 -8.98 -13.30
CA SER A 116 1.76 -8.34 -11.99
C SER A 116 3.10 -8.57 -11.28
N LEU A 117 3.68 -7.49 -10.76
CA LEU A 117 4.90 -7.52 -9.95
C LEU A 117 4.63 -6.93 -8.57
N ALA A 118 5.02 -7.65 -7.53
CA ALA A 118 4.97 -7.17 -6.15
C ALA A 118 6.37 -7.17 -5.52
N LEU A 119 6.75 -6.05 -4.91
CA LEU A 119 8.02 -5.79 -4.26
C LEU A 119 7.75 -5.42 -2.80
N TYR A 120 8.01 -6.35 -1.88
CA TYR A 120 7.79 -6.15 -0.44
C TYR A 120 9.13 -6.08 0.28
N GLY A 121 9.44 -4.91 0.86
CA GLY A 121 10.69 -4.70 1.58
C GLY A 121 11.94 -5.00 0.75
N SER A 122 11.87 -4.92 -0.59
CA SER A 122 12.98 -5.23 -1.49
C SER A 122 13.75 -3.94 -1.85
N SER A 123 15.06 -4.05 -2.04
CA SER A 123 15.95 -2.95 -2.42
C SER A 123 16.30 -3.01 -3.90
N ILE A 124 16.18 -1.89 -4.60
CA ILE A 124 16.57 -1.76 -6.01
C ILE A 124 17.81 -0.88 -6.08
N LEU A 125 18.97 -1.49 -6.35
CA LEU A 125 20.25 -0.79 -6.33
C LEU A 125 20.39 0.20 -7.50
N ASN A 126 19.84 -0.13 -8.67
CA ASN A 126 19.82 0.74 -9.84
C ASN A 126 18.40 0.79 -10.43
N VAL A 127 17.62 1.77 -9.99
CA VAL A 127 16.20 1.88 -10.35
C VAL A 127 15.96 2.16 -11.84
N PHE A 128 16.88 2.85 -12.51
CA PHE A 128 16.79 3.15 -13.93
C PHE A 128 16.97 1.89 -14.78
N GLU A 129 18.06 1.16 -14.54
CA GLU A 129 18.31 -0.08 -15.30
C GLU A 129 17.25 -1.12 -14.98
N PHE A 130 16.84 -1.24 -13.71
CA PHE A 130 15.71 -2.09 -13.32
C PHE A 130 14.45 -1.79 -14.12
N THR A 131 14.08 -0.50 -14.21
CA THR A 131 12.87 -0.06 -14.93
C THR A 131 12.98 -0.32 -16.42
N LYS A 132 14.14 -0.03 -17.02
CA LYS A 132 14.42 -0.29 -18.44
C LYS A 132 14.30 -1.78 -18.77
N LEU A 133 14.90 -2.64 -17.96
CA LEU A 133 14.83 -4.10 -18.13
C LEU A 133 13.41 -4.62 -17.93
N LEU A 134 12.72 -4.16 -16.87
CA LEU A 134 11.34 -4.55 -16.59
C LEU A 134 10.43 -4.20 -17.76
N ARG A 135 10.61 -3.01 -18.35
CA ARG A 135 9.86 -2.56 -19.51
C ARG A 135 10.15 -3.35 -20.78
N ALA A 136 11.42 -3.68 -21.03
CA ALA A 136 11.83 -4.41 -22.23
C ALA A 136 11.39 -5.90 -22.18
N ARG A 137 11.37 -6.50 -21.00
CA ARG A 137 11.13 -7.94 -20.81
C ARG A 137 9.69 -8.29 -20.43
N CYS A 138 8.96 -7.38 -19.79
CA CYS A 138 7.61 -7.62 -19.28
C CYS A 138 6.59 -6.64 -19.91
N PRO A 139 6.35 -6.69 -21.23
CA PRO A 139 5.48 -5.73 -21.92
C PRO A 139 3.99 -5.83 -21.53
N LEU A 140 3.59 -6.94 -20.89
CA LEU A 140 2.22 -7.18 -20.42
C LEU A 140 1.97 -6.67 -18.99
N LEU A 141 3.01 -6.14 -18.33
CA LEU A 141 2.94 -5.71 -16.94
C LEU A 141 1.94 -4.56 -16.75
N SER A 142 0.93 -4.81 -15.92
CA SER A 142 -0.17 -3.88 -15.64
C SER A 142 -0.57 -3.82 -14.17
N GLY A 143 -0.04 -4.72 -13.33
CA GLY A 143 -0.12 -4.66 -11.87
C GLY A 143 1.25 -4.36 -11.25
N LEU A 144 1.32 -3.36 -10.38
CA LEU A 144 2.52 -3.05 -9.60
C LEU A 144 2.15 -2.82 -8.14
N HIS A 145 2.84 -3.54 -7.27
CA HIS A 145 2.74 -3.39 -5.83
C HIS A 145 4.14 -3.13 -5.28
N ILE A 146 4.35 -1.98 -4.65
CA ILE A 146 5.59 -1.64 -3.96
C ILE A 146 5.21 -1.29 -2.53
N SER A 147 5.80 -2.02 -1.60
CA SER A 147 5.68 -1.74 -0.18
C SER A 147 7.08 -1.63 0.41
N SER A 148 7.44 -0.44 0.85
CA SER A 148 8.66 -0.13 1.58
C SER A 148 8.42 -0.16 3.09
N ILE A 149 7.48 -0.99 3.57
CA ILE A 149 7.27 -1.19 5.00
C ILE A 149 8.50 -1.93 5.53
N SER A 150 9.34 -1.22 6.28
CA SER A 150 10.70 -1.68 6.58
C SER A 150 10.73 -2.50 7.86
N ASN A 151 11.31 -3.70 7.77
CA ASN A 151 12.23 -4.11 8.82
C ASN A 151 13.43 -3.16 8.72
N LYS A 152 13.83 -2.55 9.85
CA LYS A 152 14.77 -1.41 10.00
C LYS A 152 16.14 -1.51 9.30
N SER A 153 16.42 -2.57 8.54
CA SER A 153 17.70 -2.90 7.92
C SER A 153 17.74 -2.75 6.39
N MET A 154 16.61 -2.71 5.67
CA MET A 154 16.63 -2.51 4.22
C MET A 154 16.36 -1.05 3.85
N GLY A 155 17.27 -0.47 3.07
CA GLY A 155 17.23 0.94 2.67
C GLY A 155 15.89 1.31 2.05
N ALA A 156 15.37 2.47 2.47
CA ALA A 156 14.15 3.03 1.89
C ALA A 156 14.29 3.15 0.37
N PHE A 157 13.20 2.93 -0.34
CA PHE A 157 13.15 3.14 -1.78
C PHE A 157 13.67 4.57 -2.09
N PRO A 158 14.63 4.74 -3.01
CA PRO A 158 15.18 6.07 -3.30
C PRO A 158 14.04 6.98 -3.74
N GLY A 159 14.10 8.25 -3.35
CA GLY A 159 12.96 9.16 -3.47
C GLY A 159 12.36 9.25 -4.88
N LEU A 160 13.19 9.34 -5.92
CA LEU A 160 12.73 9.34 -7.32
C LEU A 160 12.36 7.95 -7.84
N GLY A 161 12.69 6.89 -7.11
CA GLY A 161 12.51 5.52 -7.54
C GLY A 161 11.07 5.21 -7.92
N TYR A 162 10.09 5.71 -7.16
CA TYR A 162 8.67 5.47 -7.47
C TYR A 162 8.31 6.02 -8.84
N ALA A 163 8.67 7.28 -9.12
CA ALA A 163 8.40 7.91 -10.41
C ALA A 163 9.07 7.15 -11.57
N VAL A 164 10.32 6.71 -11.38
CA VAL A 164 11.07 5.94 -12.38
C VAL A 164 10.38 4.60 -12.64
N VAL A 165 10.08 3.79 -11.61
CA VAL A 165 9.46 2.47 -11.80
C VAL A 165 8.06 2.55 -12.40
N LEU A 166 7.30 3.61 -12.10
CA LEU A 166 6.01 3.84 -12.73
C LEU A 166 6.09 4.01 -14.25
N CYS A 167 7.27 4.32 -14.82
CA CYS A 167 7.48 4.37 -16.27
C CYS A 167 7.69 3.00 -16.93
N ALA A 168 7.75 1.92 -16.14
CA ALA A 168 8.00 0.59 -16.66
C ALA A 168 6.82 0.04 -17.48
N SER A 169 5.58 0.42 -17.14
CA SER A 169 4.40 -0.08 -17.86
C SER A 169 4.24 0.61 -19.22
N LEU A 170 4.23 -0.21 -20.28
CA LEU A 170 3.93 0.21 -21.65
C LEU A 170 2.43 0.38 -21.92
N ARG A 171 1.59 -0.32 -21.15
CA ARG A 171 0.14 -0.40 -21.36
C ARG A 171 -0.67 0.40 -20.35
N GLY A 172 0.02 1.06 -19.44
CA GLY A 172 -0.56 1.72 -18.28
C GLY A 172 -0.81 0.76 -17.12
N TRP A 173 -0.80 1.32 -15.91
CA TRP A 173 -1.12 0.58 -14.70
C TRP A 173 -2.63 0.42 -14.55
N LYS A 174 -3.09 -0.83 -14.41
CA LYS A 174 -4.46 -1.17 -13.99
C LYS A 174 -4.58 -1.24 -12.49
N THR A 175 -3.58 -1.84 -11.84
CA THR A 175 -3.52 -1.97 -10.39
C THR A 175 -2.21 -1.39 -9.92
N LEU A 176 -2.30 -0.36 -9.07
CA LEU A 176 -1.14 0.28 -8.49
C LEU A 176 -1.29 0.35 -6.97
N THR A 177 -0.34 -0.23 -6.26
CA THR A 177 -0.26 -0.19 -4.80
C THR A 177 1.11 0.33 -4.40
N LEU A 178 1.15 1.50 -3.79
CA LEU A 178 2.37 2.10 -3.28
C LEU A 178 2.19 2.29 -1.77
N SER A 179 3.10 1.75 -0.98
CA SER A 179 3.14 1.93 0.47
C SER A 179 4.56 2.24 0.93
N SER A 180 4.71 3.19 1.84
CA SER A 180 6.01 3.61 2.37
C SER A 180 5.95 3.97 3.84
N ASP A 181 6.83 3.38 4.65
CA ASP A 181 7.02 3.85 6.03
C ASP A 181 7.89 5.11 6.12
N ALA A 182 8.76 5.31 5.13
CA ALA A 182 9.61 6.48 5.07
C ALA A 182 8.77 7.67 4.58
N LEU A 183 9.01 8.84 5.19
CA LEU A 183 8.50 10.11 4.68
C LEU A 183 9.12 10.35 3.31
N ILE A 184 8.39 9.99 2.26
CA ILE A 184 8.76 10.30 0.89
C ILE A 184 8.47 11.79 0.70
N ASN A 185 9.47 12.62 1.02
CA ASN A 185 9.44 14.06 0.77
C ASN A 185 9.70 14.41 -0.71
N THR A 186 9.57 13.42 -1.61
CA THR A 186 9.78 13.71 -3.03
C THR A 186 8.53 14.35 -3.60
N SER A 187 8.67 15.65 -3.88
CA SER A 187 8.39 16.32 -5.15
C SER A 187 7.33 15.70 -6.08
N ALA A 188 6.60 16.57 -6.78
CA ALA A 188 5.46 16.30 -7.67
C ALA A 188 5.65 15.21 -8.76
N PHE A 189 6.83 14.58 -8.92
CA PHE A 189 7.11 13.62 -9.98
C PHE A 189 6.36 12.30 -9.86
N TRP A 190 6.22 11.76 -8.65
CA TRP A 190 5.44 10.53 -8.52
C TRP A 190 3.96 10.83 -8.80
N GLN A 191 3.47 12.03 -8.46
CA GLN A 191 2.11 12.47 -8.80
C GLN A 191 1.93 12.51 -10.32
N THR A 192 2.79 13.21 -11.04
CA THR A 192 2.72 13.27 -12.52
C THR A 192 2.85 11.87 -13.14
N SER A 193 3.66 11.00 -12.54
CA SER A 193 3.80 9.61 -12.98
C SER A 193 2.55 8.79 -12.75
N VAL A 194 1.87 8.92 -11.60
CA VAL A 194 0.57 8.27 -11.36
C VAL A 194 -0.47 8.82 -12.33
N LEU A 195 -0.49 10.14 -12.53
CA LEU A 195 -1.42 10.83 -13.43
C LEU A 195 -1.25 10.41 -14.89
N HIS A 196 -0.08 9.94 -15.29
CA HIS A 196 0.15 9.38 -16.62
C HIS A 196 -0.71 8.12 -16.90
N HIS A 197 -1.15 7.43 -15.86
CA HIS A 197 -1.81 6.12 -15.97
C HIS A 197 -3.30 6.16 -15.62
N VAL A 198 -3.89 7.36 -15.44
CA VAL A 198 -5.29 7.53 -15.00
C VAL A 198 -6.30 6.85 -15.91
N ASP A 199 -6.07 6.87 -17.22
CA ASP A 199 -6.98 6.28 -18.21
C ASP A 199 -7.08 4.74 -18.10
N THR A 200 -6.07 4.09 -17.52
CA THR A 200 -6.01 2.63 -17.39
C THR A 200 -6.26 2.14 -15.97
N LEU A 201 -6.21 3.04 -15.00
CA LEU A 201 -6.21 2.73 -13.58
C LEU A 201 -7.57 2.22 -13.13
N GLU A 202 -7.61 1.00 -12.59
CA GLU A 202 -8.80 0.38 -12.01
C GLU A 202 -8.70 0.34 -10.48
N THR A 203 -7.50 0.21 -9.93
CA THR A 203 -7.24 0.17 -8.48
C THR A 203 -6.02 0.99 -8.14
N LEU A 204 -6.20 1.97 -7.26
CA LEU A 204 -5.12 2.78 -6.71
C LEU A 204 -5.10 2.66 -5.19
N TYR A 205 -3.95 2.27 -4.67
CA TYR A 205 -3.67 2.24 -3.24
C TYR A 205 -2.42 3.05 -2.96
N LEU A 206 -2.55 4.10 -2.15
CA LEU A 206 -1.45 4.97 -1.73
C LEU A 206 -1.41 5.01 -0.20
N GLU A 207 -0.31 4.56 0.38
CA GLU A 207 -0.10 4.57 1.83
C GLU A 207 1.25 5.17 2.20
N GLY A 208 1.25 6.01 3.22
CA GLY A 208 2.47 6.53 3.81
C GLY A 208 3.21 7.58 2.98
N PHE A 209 2.52 8.18 1.99
CA PHE A 209 3.03 9.34 1.26
C PHE A 209 2.74 10.63 2.03
N GLU A 210 3.68 11.56 2.01
CA GLU A 210 3.49 12.93 2.51
C GLU A 210 3.27 13.86 1.31
N MET A 211 2.22 14.67 1.35
CA MET A 211 1.97 15.69 0.32
C MET A 211 1.40 16.95 0.94
N ALA A 212 1.92 18.09 0.47
CA ALA A 212 1.40 19.40 0.83
C ALA A 212 -0.05 19.61 0.36
N ASP A 213 -0.45 18.95 -0.74
CA ASP A 213 -1.76 19.16 -1.37
C ASP A 213 -2.38 17.85 -1.87
N TRP A 214 -2.75 17.00 -0.92
CA TRP A 214 -3.52 15.80 -1.21
C TRP A 214 -4.88 16.11 -1.88
N GLY A 215 -5.51 17.24 -1.58
CA GLY A 215 -6.81 17.59 -2.18
C GLY A 215 -6.75 17.67 -3.70
N SER A 216 -5.75 18.38 -4.24
CA SER A 216 -5.58 18.57 -5.68
C SER A 216 -5.38 17.26 -6.45
N ILE A 217 -4.45 16.40 -5.99
CA ILE A 217 -4.16 15.13 -6.67
C ILE A 217 -5.34 14.16 -6.62
N VAL A 218 -6.06 14.10 -5.49
CA VAL A 218 -7.23 13.22 -5.39
C VAL A 218 -8.38 13.72 -6.25
N GLY A 219 -8.65 15.04 -6.24
CA GLY A 219 -9.61 15.65 -7.16
C GLY A 219 -9.26 15.34 -8.61
N HIS A 220 -7.99 15.52 -9.00
CA HIS A 220 -7.53 15.22 -10.36
C HIS A 220 -7.70 13.73 -10.72
N ILE A 221 -7.36 12.80 -9.83
CA ILE A 221 -7.56 11.36 -10.07
C ILE A 221 -9.05 11.05 -10.26
N LEU A 222 -9.93 11.57 -9.41
CA LEU A 222 -11.38 11.36 -9.52
C LEU A 222 -11.95 11.98 -10.81
N ASP A 223 -11.40 13.11 -11.25
CA ASP A 223 -11.79 13.83 -12.47
C ASP A 223 -11.28 13.20 -13.77
N THR A 224 -10.18 12.44 -13.71
CA THR A 224 -9.47 11.97 -14.92
C THR A 224 -9.33 10.46 -15.04
N ALA A 225 -9.71 9.67 -14.03
CA ALA A 225 -9.60 8.21 -14.07
C ALA A 225 -10.97 7.52 -14.29
N PRO A 226 -11.47 7.45 -15.55
CA PRO A 226 -12.83 6.94 -15.83
C PRO A 226 -13.02 5.47 -15.48
N ARG A 227 -11.94 4.69 -15.41
CA ARG A 227 -11.96 3.25 -15.13
C ARG A 227 -11.73 2.90 -13.66
N LEU A 228 -11.54 3.90 -12.81
CA LEU A 228 -11.18 3.70 -11.42
C LEU A 228 -12.35 3.07 -10.67
N LYS A 229 -12.14 1.85 -10.15
CA LYS A 229 -13.10 1.10 -9.34
C LYS A 229 -12.77 1.18 -7.86
N ARG A 230 -11.51 1.33 -7.50
CA ARG A 230 -11.06 1.29 -6.11
C ARG A 230 -10.00 2.35 -5.85
N LEU A 231 -10.27 3.22 -4.89
CA LEU A 231 -9.34 4.25 -4.45
C LEU A 231 -9.13 4.14 -2.94
N TYR A 232 -7.87 3.97 -2.55
CA TYR A 232 -7.43 3.91 -1.17
C TYR A 232 -6.30 4.90 -0.95
N ILE A 233 -6.50 5.83 -0.02
CA ILE A 233 -5.52 6.84 0.31
C ILE A 233 -5.36 6.94 1.82
N MET A 234 -4.21 6.45 2.28
CA MET A 234 -3.85 6.26 3.68
C MET A 234 -2.57 7.05 3.99
N PRO A 235 -2.67 8.37 4.22
CA PRO A 235 -1.49 9.18 4.53
C PRO A 235 -0.83 8.70 5.83
N THR A 236 0.44 9.05 6.00
CA THR A 236 1.21 8.69 7.22
C THR A 236 0.47 9.13 8.49
N ARG A 237 0.63 8.37 9.58
CA ARG A 237 0.03 8.71 10.89
C ARG A 237 0.49 10.06 11.43
N ILE A 238 1.66 10.52 11.01
CA ILE A 238 2.29 11.74 11.49
C ILE A 238 1.60 12.97 10.89
N HIS A 239 1.09 12.87 9.66
CA HIS A 239 0.50 13.98 8.94
C HIS A 239 -0.92 13.62 8.48
N GLY A 240 -1.93 14.14 9.18
CA GLY A 240 -3.32 14.07 8.71
C GLY A 240 -3.44 14.70 7.32
N MET A 241 -4.24 14.08 6.45
CA MET A 241 -4.57 14.64 5.15
C MET A 241 -5.47 15.85 5.31
N VAL A 242 -4.97 17.04 4.96
CA VAL A 242 -5.81 18.23 4.94
C VAL A 242 -6.49 18.34 3.59
N TRP A 243 -7.80 18.05 3.56
CA TRP A 243 -8.63 18.37 2.42
C TRP A 243 -8.98 19.86 2.47
N GLN A 244 -8.50 20.62 1.48
CA GLN A 244 -8.83 22.03 1.34
C GLN A 244 -10.10 22.17 0.49
N PRO A 245 -11.16 22.84 1.00
CA PRO A 245 -12.41 23.02 0.28
C PRO A 245 -12.31 23.63 -1.11
N THR A 246 -11.33 24.51 -1.30
CA THR A 246 -11.13 25.25 -2.55
C THR A 246 -10.60 24.38 -3.70
N LYS A 247 -10.31 23.09 -3.45
CA LYS A 247 -9.63 22.21 -4.41
C LYS A 247 -10.33 20.88 -4.68
N LEU A 248 -11.43 20.57 -3.99
CA LEU A 248 -12.40 19.67 -4.63
C LEU A 248 -12.96 20.48 -5.77
N SER A 249 -12.47 20.15 -6.95
CA SER A 249 -12.56 20.93 -8.15
C SER A 249 -13.97 21.47 -8.37
N GLU A 250 -14.04 22.73 -8.75
CA GLU A 250 -15.24 23.35 -9.31
C GLU A 250 -15.70 22.63 -10.60
N THR A 251 -14.92 21.65 -11.10
CA THR A 251 -15.29 20.78 -12.21
C THR A 251 -16.40 19.84 -11.73
N LEU A 252 -17.58 20.09 -12.27
CA LEU A 252 -18.81 19.53 -11.76
C LEU A 252 -18.90 18.00 -11.85
N ASN A 253 -17.96 17.25 -12.45
CA ASN A 253 -18.15 15.84 -12.85
C ASN A 253 -16.92 14.93 -12.65
N TRP A 254 -16.89 14.18 -11.54
CA TRP A 254 -15.96 13.04 -11.39
C TRP A 254 -16.13 12.04 -12.55
N ALA A 255 -15.03 11.66 -13.19
CA ALA A 255 -15.03 10.72 -14.31
C ALA A 255 -15.22 9.26 -13.86
N CYS A 256 -14.83 8.92 -12.63
CA CYS A 256 -14.86 7.56 -12.09
C CYS A 256 -16.28 7.09 -11.69
N GLN A 257 -17.22 7.04 -12.63
CA GLN A 257 -18.61 6.64 -12.38
C GLN A 257 -18.75 5.18 -11.90
N ASP A 258 -17.73 4.35 -12.15
CA ASP A 258 -17.66 2.95 -11.76
C ASP A 258 -16.95 2.71 -10.42
N LEU A 259 -16.73 3.77 -9.63
CA LEU A 259 -16.07 3.65 -8.33
C LEU A 259 -16.90 2.80 -7.36
N GLU A 260 -16.33 1.69 -6.92
CA GLU A 260 -16.93 0.75 -5.98
C GLU A 260 -16.43 0.95 -4.55
N VAL A 261 -15.18 1.35 -4.38
CA VAL A 261 -14.55 1.54 -3.07
C VAL A 261 -13.84 2.88 -3.03
N LEU A 262 -14.22 3.70 -2.07
CA LEU A 262 -13.55 4.95 -1.76
C LEU A 262 -13.15 4.94 -0.28
N ARG A 263 -11.85 4.87 -0.02
CA ARG A 263 -11.30 5.02 1.33
C ARG A 263 -10.29 6.14 1.34
N ILE A 264 -10.60 7.21 2.05
CA ILE A 264 -9.72 8.36 2.16
C ILE A 264 -9.68 8.76 3.63
N ARG A 265 -8.46 8.89 4.16
CA ARG A 265 -8.30 9.55 5.46
C ARG A 265 -8.61 11.03 5.30
N TYR A 266 -9.74 11.42 5.84
CA TYR A 266 -10.18 12.81 5.83
C TYR A 266 -9.81 13.47 7.14
N SER A 267 -9.20 14.65 7.06
CA SER A 267 -9.08 15.54 8.21
C SER A 267 -9.31 16.98 7.76
N PHE A 268 -10.33 17.64 8.30
CA PHE A 268 -10.56 19.05 8.02
C PHE A 268 -9.71 19.91 8.95
N VAL A 269 -8.82 20.73 8.37
CA VAL A 269 -8.03 21.67 9.17
C VAL A 269 -8.46 23.10 8.89
N GLY A 270 -9.08 23.68 9.91
CA GLY A 270 -8.55 24.93 10.41
C GLY A 270 -9.34 26.17 10.07
N ARG A 271 -8.74 27.37 10.07
CA ARG A 271 -8.15 27.95 11.29
C ARG A 271 -9.08 28.94 12.03
N ASN A 272 -10.25 29.36 11.50
CA ASN A 272 -11.01 30.53 12.03
C ASN A 272 -12.54 30.31 12.27
N SER A 273 -13.25 31.24 12.91
CA SER A 273 -14.69 31.17 13.22
C SER A 273 -15.64 31.06 12.01
N ASP A 274 -15.21 31.46 10.81
CA ASP A 274 -15.87 31.17 9.52
C ASP A 274 -15.87 29.67 9.14
N ARG A 275 -15.34 28.80 10.00
CA ARG A 275 -15.19 27.35 9.81
C ARG A 275 -16.50 26.66 9.47
N ARG A 276 -17.57 26.94 10.22
CA ARG A 276 -18.77 26.10 10.18
C ARG A 276 -19.48 26.21 8.84
N THR A 277 -19.73 27.43 8.36
CA THR A 277 -20.41 27.64 7.07
C THR A 277 -19.60 27.10 5.88
N LYS A 278 -18.28 27.30 5.86
CA LYS A 278 -17.41 26.75 4.81
C LYS A 278 -17.30 25.23 4.86
N HIS A 279 -17.25 24.67 6.07
CA HIS A 279 -17.25 23.23 6.28
C HIS A 279 -18.58 22.61 5.81
N ASP A 280 -19.72 23.20 6.18
CA ASP A 280 -21.04 22.71 5.79
C ASP A 280 -21.23 22.79 4.27
N GLN A 281 -20.82 23.89 3.63
CA GLN A 281 -20.84 24.04 2.17
C GLN A 281 -19.97 22.99 1.49
N PHE A 282 -18.75 22.81 1.97
CA PHE A 282 -17.84 21.81 1.45
C PHE A 282 -18.39 20.40 1.59
N GLN A 283 -18.96 20.08 2.76
CA GLN A 283 -19.52 18.77 3.03
C GLN A 283 -20.72 18.48 2.13
N GLN A 284 -21.61 19.45 1.92
CA GLN A 284 -22.71 19.33 0.98
C GLN A 284 -22.23 19.10 -0.46
N GLN A 285 -21.18 19.79 -0.89
CA GLN A 285 -20.55 19.57 -2.19
C GLN A 285 -19.96 18.17 -2.31
N LEU A 286 -19.24 17.71 -1.28
CA LEU A 286 -18.69 16.36 -1.20
C LEU A 286 -19.80 15.31 -1.31
N TYR A 287 -20.90 15.47 -0.56
CA TYR A 287 -22.04 14.54 -0.61
C TYR A 287 -22.76 14.56 -1.95
N HIS A 288 -22.86 15.72 -2.59
CA HIS A 288 -23.41 15.80 -3.94
C HIS A 288 -22.56 15.02 -4.94
N GLN A 289 -21.23 15.12 -4.88
CA GLN A 289 -20.35 14.36 -5.75
C GLN A 289 -20.38 12.85 -5.44
N LEU A 290 -20.32 12.49 -4.15
CA LEU A 290 -20.42 11.10 -3.71
C LEU A 290 -21.73 10.46 -4.13
N GLY A 291 -22.87 11.17 -4.03
CA GLY A 291 -24.20 10.67 -4.37
C GLY A 291 -24.34 10.22 -5.84
N ARG A 292 -23.43 10.67 -6.70
CA ARG A 292 -23.40 10.27 -8.11
C ARG A 292 -22.69 8.96 -8.37
N LEU A 293 -21.87 8.51 -7.43
CA LEU A 293 -21.15 7.24 -7.51
C LEU A 293 -22.08 6.07 -7.18
N THR A 294 -23.11 5.85 -7.99
CA THR A 294 -24.20 4.88 -7.71
C THR A 294 -23.73 3.43 -7.56
N LYS A 295 -22.51 3.11 -8.02
CA LYS A 295 -21.87 1.79 -7.84
C LYS A 295 -21.03 1.67 -6.56
N LEU A 296 -20.95 2.72 -5.74
CA LEU A 296 -20.17 2.74 -4.51
C LEU A 296 -20.72 1.72 -3.52
N LYS A 297 -19.90 0.74 -3.16
CA LYS A 297 -20.19 -0.33 -2.19
C LYS A 297 -19.61 -0.01 -0.83
N GLU A 298 -18.53 0.76 -0.80
CA GLU A 298 -17.81 1.08 0.42
C GLU A 298 -17.30 2.52 0.40
N LEU A 299 -17.63 3.25 1.47
CA LEU A 299 -17.19 4.62 1.71
C LEU A 299 -16.55 4.71 3.10
N ILE A 300 -15.27 5.03 3.16
CA ILE A 300 -14.58 5.33 4.42
C ILE A 300 -13.97 6.72 4.33
N LEU A 301 -14.43 7.60 5.23
CA LEU A 301 -13.95 8.97 5.38
C LEU A 301 -13.44 9.15 6.81
N GLY A 302 -12.12 9.17 6.98
CA GLY A 302 -11.49 9.34 8.30
C GLY A 302 -10.37 8.34 8.59
N ASP A 303 -9.92 8.33 9.84
CA ASP A 303 -8.83 7.44 10.27
C ASP A 303 -9.24 5.96 10.19
N MET A 304 -8.28 5.04 10.10
CA MET A 304 -8.56 3.58 10.12
C MET A 304 -8.02 2.97 11.40
N GLU A 305 -8.83 2.17 12.10
CA GLU A 305 -8.34 1.37 13.22
C GLU A 305 -7.34 0.34 12.73
N ASP A 306 -6.23 0.25 13.45
CA ASP A 306 -5.44 -0.99 13.46
C ASP A 306 -6.22 -2.13 14.12
N ASP A 307 -7.25 -1.80 14.91
CA ASP A 307 -7.94 -2.65 15.89
C ASP A 307 -9.26 -3.27 15.42
N GLU A 308 -9.70 -3.04 14.17
CA GLU A 308 -10.71 -3.90 13.50
C GLU A 308 -10.13 -5.31 13.17
N PHE A 309 -8.98 -5.64 13.74
CA PHE A 309 -8.24 -6.91 13.68
C PHE A 309 -8.27 -7.68 15.00
N VAL A 310 -9.13 -7.28 15.95
CA VAL A 310 -9.63 -8.25 16.92
C VAL A 310 -10.47 -9.24 16.10
N PHE A 311 -9.84 -10.33 15.67
CA PHE A 311 -10.57 -11.53 15.31
C PHE A 311 -11.58 -11.78 16.43
N ASP A 312 -12.79 -12.21 16.09
CA ASP A 312 -13.66 -12.87 17.06
C ASP A 312 -12.85 -14.07 17.63
N GLU A 313 -12.07 -13.83 18.68
CA GLU A 313 -11.41 -14.87 19.48
C GLU A 313 -12.45 -15.69 20.26
N ASP A 314 -13.72 -15.28 20.19
CA ASP A 314 -14.89 -15.92 20.82
C ASP A 314 -15.28 -17.28 20.21
N ASP A 315 -14.57 -17.79 19.18
CA ASP A 315 -14.76 -19.16 18.67
C ASP A 315 -13.70 -20.17 19.17
N CYS A 316 -12.86 -19.81 20.16
CA CYS A 316 -11.84 -20.72 20.73
C CYS A 316 -12.15 -21.29 22.12
N ASP A 317 -13.24 -20.91 22.77
CA ASP A 317 -13.56 -21.36 24.15
C ASP A 317 -14.31 -22.71 24.22
N ASP A 318 -14.03 -23.64 23.32
CA ASP A 318 -14.49 -25.05 23.40
C ASP A 318 -13.30 -26.02 23.59
N TYR A 319 -12.27 -25.58 24.32
CA TYR A 319 -11.40 -26.52 25.01
C TYR A 319 -12.09 -26.98 26.29
N ASP A 320 -12.91 -28.00 26.12
CA ASP A 320 -13.41 -28.92 27.15
C ASP A 320 -12.36 -29.13 28.24
N SER A 321 -12.52 -28.40 29.35
CA SER A 321 -11.85 -28.70 30.61
C SER A 321 -12.55 -29.91 31.24
N HIS A 322 -12.32 -31.09 30.66
CA HIS A 322 -12.60 -32.34 31.34
C HIS A 322 -11.54 -32.58 32.42
N ASP A 323 -11.98 -32.35 33.66
CA ASP A 323 -11.61 -33.09 34.87
C ASP A 323 -10.12 -33.14 35.29
N ALA A 324 -9.75 -32.25 36.21
CA ALA A 324 -8.68 -32.52 37.18
C ALA A 324 -9.23 -32.35 38.60
N PRO A 325 -9.20 -33.40 39.45
CA PRO A 325 -9.82 -33.37 40.76
C PRO A 325 -8.97 -32.62 41.78
N SER A 326 -9.68 -31.98 42.70
CA SER A 326 -9.21 -31.32 43.91
C SER A 326 -8.40 -32.23 44.84
N SER A 327 -7.19 -31.81 45.21
CA SER A 327 -6.50 -32.17 46.45
C SER A 327 -5.56 -31.01 46.82
N SER A 328 -5.97 -30.12 47.72
CA SER A 328 -5.72 -30.15 49.18
C SER A 328 -4.28 -29.79 49.59
N SER A 329 -4.22 -28.70 50.37
CA SER A 329 -3.31 -28.38 51.48
C SER A 329 -1.83 -28.08 51.26
N GLU A 330 -1.33 -27.21 52.16
CA GLU A 330 0.07 -26.88 52.51
C GLU A 330 0.58 -25.61 51.83
N GLU A 331 0.45 -24.42 52.45
CA GLU A 331 1.29 -23.87 53.54
C GLU A 331 2.79 -24.15 53.33
N ASP A 332 3.55 -23.12 52.96
CA ASP A 332 4.95 -22.92 53.39
C ASP A 332 5.42 -21.49 53.02
N VAL A 333 5.58 -20.60 54.02
CA VAL A 333 6.83 -20.27 54.74
C VAL A 333 7.74 -19.33 53.93
N TRP A 334 7.66 -18.04 54.30
CA TRP A 334 8.63 -17.00 53.93
C TRP A 334 9.89 -17.18 54.79
N HIS A 335 11.03 -17.41 54.14
CA HIS A 335 12.33 -17.31 54.79
C HIS A 335 12.97 -15.96 54.49
N ASP A 336 13.06 -15.12 55.53
CA ASP A 336 14.05 -14.05 55.65
C ASP A 336 15.45 -14.65 55.62
N TYR A 337 16.32 -14.10 54.77
CA TYR A 337 17.76 -14.32 54.84
C TYR A 337 18.44 -12.96 54.98
N ASP A 338 18.79 -12.64 56.22
CA ASP A 338 19.89 -11.74 56.56
C ASP A 338 21.21 -12.42 56.19
N PHE A 339 22.12 -11.69 55.54
CA PHE A 339 23.51 -12.10 55.39
C PHE A 339 24.42 -10.88 55.58
N GLU A 340 25.10 -10.83 56.72
CA GLU A 340 26.15 -9.87 57.05
C GLU A 340 27.50 -10.25 56.40
N ASP A 341 28.27 -9.20 56.09
CA ASP A 341 29.72 -9.01 56.08
C ASP A 341 30.71 -10.00 55.42
N GLU A 342 31.40 -9.45 54.38
CA GLU A 342 32.87 -9.35 54.14
C GLU A 342 33.81 -10.42 54.79
N PRO A 343 34.86 -10.91 54.06
CA PRO A 343 35.95 -10.00 53.68
C PRO A 343 36.70 -10.30 52.36
N ALA A 344 37.43 -9.26 51.95
CA ALA A 344 38.42 -9.20 50.88
C ALA A 344 39.40 -10.38 50.76
N SER A 345 39.68 -10.82 49.53
CA SER A 345 41.06 -10.94 49.02
C SER A 345 41.12 -11.09 47.49
N SER A 346 42.03 -10.27 46.95
CA SER A 346 42.87 -10.41 45.75
C SER A 346 42.60 -11.47 44.68
N SER A 347 42.83 -11.06 43.43
CA SER A 347 43.54 -11.78 42.35
C SER A 347 42.78 -11.79 41.03
N SER A 348 43.27 -10.92 40.14
CA SER A 348 43.48 -11.11 38.69
C SER A 348 42.44 -11.93 37.89
N LYS A 349 41.77 -11.27 36.95
CA LYS A 349 41.52 -11.78 35.58
C LYS A 349 40.86 -10.74 34.68
N GLU A 350 41.57 -10.47 33.60
CA GLU A 350 41.10 -10.30 32.22
C GLU A 350 39.83 -9.48 31.98
N GLU A 351 40.04 -8.24 31.53
CA GLU A 351 39.04 -7.39 30.87
C GLU A 351 38.52 -8.07 29.59
N HIS A 352 37.36 -8.72 29.70
CA HIS A 352 36.46 -8.92 28.57
C HIS A 352 35.48 -7.75 28.51
N THR A 353 35.75 -6.80 27.61
CA THR A 353 34.86 -5.70 27.25
C THR A 353 33.64 -6.24 26.51
N GLN A 354 32.69 -6.75 27.28
CA GLN A 354 31.37 -7.15 26.82
C GLN A 354 30.56 -5.87 26.56
N ASN A 355 30.60 -5.38 25.32
CA ASN A 355 29.76 -4.30 24.82
C ASN A 355 28.29 -4.71 24.89
N ARG A 356 27.68 -4.50 26.06
CA ARG A 356 26.23 -4.52 26.29
C ARG A 356 25.63 -3.33 25.54
N TYR A 357 25.23 -3.54 24.29
CA TYR A 357 24.27 -2.66 23.62
C TYR A 357 22.92 -2.78 24.36
N ARG A 358 22.77 -1.97 25.41
CA ARG A 358 21.49 -1.73 26.07
C ARG A 358 20.67 -0.89 25.09
N THR A 359 19.88 -1.56 24.25
CA THR A 359 18.89 -0.91 23.38
C THR A 359 17.78 -0.37 24.28
N THR A 360 17.99 0.81 24.86
CA THR A 360 16.95 1.57 25.54
C THR A 360 15.86 1.81 24.50
N ARG A 361 14.69 1.16 24.67
CA ARG A 361 13.46 1.52 23.96
C ARG A 361 13.21 2.99 24.26
N ARG A 362 13.66 3.89 23.38
CA ARG A 362 13.23 5.28 23.39
C ARG A 362 11.74 5.25 23.14
N THR A 363 10.95 5.46 24.18
CA THR A 363 9.56 5.90 24.06
C THR A 363 9.62 7.19 23.25
N ILE A 364 9.26 7.10 21.97
CA ILE A 364 9.14 8.27 21.12
C ILE A 364 8.04 9.11 21.78
N PRO A 365 8.35 10.33 22.27
CA PRO A 365 7.33 11.17 22.88
C PRO A 365 6.21 11.34 21.86
N GLN A 366 5.00 10.90 22.21
CA GLN A 366 3.86 11.09 21.34
C GLN A 366 3.75 12.60 21.04
N PRO A 367 3.64 13.00 19.77
CA PRO A 367 3.55 14.41 19.41
C PRO A 367 2.32 15.02 20.08
N LYS A 368 2.55 15.85 21.11
CA LYS A 368 1.52 16.53 21.91
C LYS A 368 0.75 17.64 21.15
N PHE A 369 0.72 17.60 19.82
CA PHE A 369 0.23 18.71 18.98
C PHE A 369 -0.62 18.23 17.79
N LEU A 370 -1.42 17.17 17.95
CA LEU A 370 -2.57 17.07 17.05
C LEU A 370 -3.60 18.09 17.54
N PRO A 371 -3.93 19.12 16.72
CA PRO A 371 -4.92 20.11 17.13
C PRO A 371 -6.24 19.40 17.46
N GLU A 372 -6.79 19.65 18.65
CA GLU A 372 -7.99 19.04 19.24
C GLU A 372 -9.30 19.23 18.42
N SER A 373 -9.24 19.66 17.15
CA SER A 373 -10.43 19.90 16.32
C SER A 373 -10.27 19.43 14.88
N LEU A 374 -9.82 18.18 14.68
CA LEU A 374 -10.00 17.53 13.38
C LEU A 374 -11.48 17.17 13.22
N ALA A 375 -12.26 18.06 12.61
CA ALA A 375 -13.66 17.80 12.31
C ALA A 375 -13.75 16.79 11.16
N CYS A 376 -14.39 15.65 11.43
CA CYS A 376 -14.84 14.73 10.38
C CYS A 376 -16.22 15.17 9.87
N PRO A 377 -16.59 14.84 8.62
CA PRO A 377 -17.86 15.27 8.07
C PRO A 377 -18.97 14.52 8.82
N GLU A 378 -19.93 15.28 9.36
CA GLU A 378 -21.10 14.71 10.03
C GLU A 378 -21.97 14.00 8.99
N MET A 379 -22.34 12.73 9.16
CA MET A 379 -23.26 12.06 8.23
C MET A 379 -24.69 12.03 8.77
N THR A 380 -25.35 13.18 8.74
CA THR A 380 -26.77 13.37 9.12
C THR A 380 -27.57 13.99 7.99
N LEU A 381 -28.90 13.89 8.02
CA LEU A 381 -29.78 14.55 7.05
C LEU A 381 -29.59 16.07 7.05
N ALA A 382 -29.48 16.68 8.24
CA ALA A 382 -29.25 18.12 8.39
C ALA A 382 -27.95 18.58 7.70
N SER A 383 -26.96 17.71 7.67
CA SER A 383 -25.64 17.96 7.09
C SER A 383 -25.56 17.65 5.57
N GLY A 384 -26.66 17.18 4.97
CA GLY A 384 -26.77 16.90 3.54
C GLY A 384 -26.68 15.44 3.13
N MET A 385 -26.71 14.48 4.07
CA MET A 385 -26.69 13.03 3.76
C MET A 385 -27.77 12.62 2.75
N GLY A 386 -28.89 13.38 2.67
CA GLY A 386 -29.95 13.19 1.69
C GLY A 386 -29.47 13.13 0.23
N ALA A 387 -28.33 13.77 -0.10
CA ALA A 387 -27.73 13.70 -1.44
C ALA A 387 -27.22 12.29 -1.81
N LEU A 388 -27.02 11.42 -0.82
CA LEU A 388 -26.49 10.05 -0.98
C LEU A 388 -27.60 8.99 -1.16
N LYS A 389 -28.86 9.40 -1.32
CA LYS A 389 -30.03 8.49 -1.41
C LYS A 389 -29.92 7.43 -2.50
N ASP A 390 -29.18 7.73 -3.57
CA ASP A 390 -29.08 6.88 -4.77
C ASP A 390 -27.93 5.86 -4.68
N LEU A 391 -27.18 5.84 -3.56
CA LEU A 391 -26.14 4.85 -3.27
C LEU A 391 -26.72 3.50 -2.84
N LYS A 392 -27.58 2.90 -3.67
CA LYS A 392 -28.30 1.65 -3.35
C LYS A 392 -27.37 0.44 -3.17
N GLN A 393 -26.15 0.52 -3.71
CA GLN A 393 -25.14 -0.53 -3.60
C GLN A 393 -24.28 -0.41 -2.33
N LEU A 394 -24.44 0.66 -1.54
CA LEU A 394 -23.61 0.93 -0.38
C LEU A 394 -23.86 -0.11 0.72
N ARG A 395 -22.78 -0.77 1.16
CA ARG A 395 -22.80 -1.84 2.16
C ARG A 395 -22.07 -1.45 3.44
N ARG A 396 -21.06 -0.60 3.31
CA ARG A 396 -20.19 -0.18 4.41
C ARG A 396 -19.93 1.31 4.35
N VAL A 397 -20.09 1.95 5.51
CA VAL A 397 -19.73 3.34 5.78
C VAL A 397 -18.83 3.34 7.00
N GLY A 398 -17.64 3.91 6.87
CA GLY A 398 -16.71 4.11 7.98
C GLY A 398 -16.47 5.59 8.18
N LEU A 399 -16.79 6.10 9.35
CA LEU A 399 -16.46 7.46 9.78
C LEU A 399 -15.72 7.32 11.10
N ARG A 400 -14.51 7.86 11.19
CA ARG A 400 -13.69 7.76 12.40
C ARG A 400 -13.26 9.13 12.89
N ASN A 401 -13.09 9.28 14.21
CA ASN A 401 -12.88 10.54 14.93
C ASN A 401 -14.10 11.48 14.94
N LEU A 402 -15.26 11.01 14.50
CA LEU A 402 -16.50 11.55 15.02
C LEU A 402 -16.60 11.01 16.45
N GLU A 403 -16.67 11.90 17.44
CA GLU A 403 -17.20 11.51 18.75
C GLU A 403 -18.47 10.67 18.54
N HIS A 404 -18.78 9.75 19.45
CA HIS A 404 -19.84 8.72 19.37
C HIS A 404 -21.28 9.22 19.05
N HIS A 405 -21.46 10.47 18.65
CA HIS A 405 -22.70 11.22 18.60
C HIS A 405 -23.10 11.71 17.19
N GLY A 406 -22.32 11.47 16.14
CA GLY A 406 -22.59 12.05 14.81
C GLY A 406 -23.43 11.19 13.84
N PHE A 407 -23.03 9.94 13.61
CA PHE A 407 -23.66 9.08 12.60
C PHE A 407 -24.84 8.32 13.18
N LEU A 408 -26.00 8.38 12.51
CA LEU A 408 -27.24 7.72 12.96
C LEU A 408 -27.67 8.13 14.38
N ALA A 409 -27.39 9.39 14.75
CA ALA A 409 -27.69 9.94 16.07
C ALA A 409 -29.20 10.07 16.30
N SER A 410 -29.96 10.40 15.25
CA SER A 410 -31.42 10.54 15.29
C SER A 410 -32.13 9.30 14.73
N GLU A 411 -33.35 9.04 15.21
CA GLU A 411 -34.23 8.01 14.63
C GLU A 411 -34.61 8.34 13.18
N GLU A 412 -34.66 9.63 12.83
CA GLU A 412 -34.91 10.08 11.46
C GLU A 412 -33.78 9.63 10.52
N ASP A 413 -32.51 9.82 10.89
CA ASP A 413 -31.35 9.38 10.12
C ASP A 413 -31.34 7.84 9.96
N ARG A 414 -31.68 7.11 11.02
CA ARG A 414 -31.78 5.63 11.00
C ARG A 414 -32.87 5.13 10.07
N GLY A 415 -34.05 5.74 10.15
CA GLY A 415 -35.16 5.44 9.25
C GLY A 415 -34.79 5.71 7.80
N TRP A 416 -34.14 6.85 7.55
CA TRP A 416 -33.68 7.23 6.21
C TRP A 416 -32.64 6.26 5.66
N VAL A 417 -31.63 5.86 6.44
CA VAL A 417 -30.60 4.89 6.00
C VAL A 417 -31.23 3.53 5.69
N LYS A 418 -32.14 3.05 6.53
CA LYS A 418 -32.85 1.78 6.31
C LYS A 418 -33.66 1.79 5.01
N GLU A 419 -34.32 2.92 4.71
CA GLU A 419 -35.11 3.08 3.48
C GLU A 419 -34.21 3.22 2.24
N ASN A 420 -33.11 3.97 2.34
CA ASN A 420 -32.33 4.36 1.18
C ASN A 420 -31.15 3.45 0.85
N TRP A 421 -30.56 2.77 1.84
CA TRP A 421 -29.41 1.87 1.68
C TRP A 421 -29.76 0.44 2.14
N PRO A 422 -30.56 -0.30 1.36
CA PRO A 422 -31.09 -1.61 1.76
C PRO A 422 -30.00 -2.70 1.95
N LEU A 423 -28.79 -2.48 1.43
CA LEU A 423 -27.66 -3.41 1.55
C LEU A 423 -26.71 -3.05 2.70
N PHE A 424 -26.96 -1.95 3.39
CA PHE A 424 -26.14 -1.53 4.53
C PHE A 424 -26.18 -2.59 5.64
N HIS A 425 -25.02 -2.98 6.17
CA HIS A 425 -24.83 -4.05 7.17
C HIS A 425 -25.10 -5.50 6.72
N GLN A 426 -25.38 -5.77 5.44
CA GLN A 426 -25.37 -7.15 4.96
C GLN A 426 -23.93 -7.66 4.87
N GLY A 427 -23.46 -8.34 5.93
CA GLY A 427 -22.24 -9.15 6.00
C GLY A 427 -21.17 -8.82 4.95
N TYR A 428 -20.66 -7.60 4.95
CA TYR A 428 -19.74 -7.15 3.90
C TYR A 428 -18.31 -7.47 4.28
N ARG A 429 -17.82 -8.62 3.82
CA ARG A 429 -16.40 -8.97 3.89
C ARG A 429 -15.69 -8.45 2.65
N ASN A 430 -14.82 -7.45 2.83
CA ASN A 430 -13.90 -7.01 1.77
C ASN A 430 -12.69 -7.94 1.76
N ASP A 431 -12.76 -9.07 1.04
CA ASP A 431 -11.71 -10.09 1.02
C ASP A 431 -10.40 -9.64 0.34
N VAL A 432 -10.36 -8.46 -0.29
CA VAL A 432 -9.14 -7.93 -0.94
C VAL A 432 -7.98 -7.86 0.05
N TRP A 433 -8.25 -7.55 1.31
CA TRP A 433 -7.20 -7.41 2.32
C TRP A 433 -6.63 -8.73 2.83
N LYS A 434 -7.37 -9.86 2.73
CA LYS A 434 -6.82 -11.17 3.12
C LYS A 434 -5.66 -11.59 2.22
N SER A 435 -5.63 -11.16 0.96
CA SER A 435 -4.47 -11.36 0.07
C SER A 435 -3.27 -10.45 0.40
N PHE A 436 -3.50 -9.29 1.02
CA PHE A 436 -2.45 -8.32 1.34
C PHE A 436 -1.90 -8.44 2.77
N ARG A 437 -2.67 -8.98 3.73
CA ARG A 437 -2.33 -9.01 5.17
C ARG A 437 -2.01 -10.39 5.75
N ARG A 438 -1.98 -11.47 4.95
CA ARG A 438 -1.44 -12.78 5.39
C ARG A 438 0.10 -12.79 5.52
N TRP A 439 0.70 -11.65 5.81
CA TRP A 439 2.14 -11.40 5.87
C TRP A 439 2.52 -10.78 7.20
#